data_AF-A0A2S9RPX4-F1
#
_entry.id   AF-A0A2S9RPX4-F1
#
_cell.length_a   1.000
_cell.length_b   1.000
_cell.length_c   1.000
_cell.angle_alpha   90.00
_cell.angle_beta   90.00
_cell.angle_gamma   90.00
#
_symmetry.space_group_name_H-M   'P 1'
#
loop_
_entity.id
_entity.type
_entity.pdbx_description
1 polymer ?
#
loop_
_entity_poly.entity_id
_entity_poly.type
_entity_poly.pdbx_seq_one_letter_code
_entity_poly.pdbx_strand_id
1 'polypeptide(L)' 'MFTLSVQQSEQFADLMKAGHFKSEHELFDEMLKSFQYQQKLATLRKEIDKARACEAVEVTDLNAFFDEIKCRGRK' A
#
# COMPACT_ATOMS: atom_id res chain seq x y z
N MET A 1 -0.53 7.57 -25.01
CA MET A 1 -0.05 8.95 -24.70
C MET A 1 -1.04 9.51 -23.70
N PHE A 2 -0.60 9.75 -22.46
CA PHE A 2 -1.44 10.42 -21.45
C PHE A 2 -1.27 11.92 -21.63
N THR A 3 -2.38 12.64 -21.74
CA THR A 3 -2.38 14.11 -21.81
C THR A 3 -2.72 14.67 -20.45
N LEU A 4 -1.78 15.41 -19.86
CA LEU A 4 -2.02 16.17 -18.64
C LEU A 4 -2.91 17.37 -18.95
N SER A 5 -3.75 17.75 -17.98
CA SER A 5 -4.37 19.08 -18.01
C SER A 5 -3.31 20.17 -17.84
N VAL A 6 -3.65 21.41 -18.20
CA VAL A 6 -2.75 22.57 -18.02
C VAL A 6 -2.29 22.66 -16.56
N GLN A 7 -3.21 22.55 -15.62
CA GLN A 7 -2.90 22.58 -14.19
C GLN A 7 -2.00 21.43 -13.74
N GLN A 8 -2.21 20.22 -14.27
CA GLN A 8 -1.36 19.08 -13.97
C GLN A 8 0.06 19.25 -14.55
N SER A 9 0.19 19.89 -15.71
CA SER A 9 1.50 20.16 -16.32
C SER A 9 2.31 21.18 -15.51
N GLU A 10 1.67 22.19 -14.94
CA GLU A 10 2.31 23.18 -14.07
C GLU A 10 2.81 22.53 -12.78
N GLN A 11 1.95 21.74 -12.12
CA GLN A 11 2.33 20.99 -10.93
C GLN A 11 3.46 19.98 -11.21
N PHE A 12 3.44 19.35 -12.37
CA PHE A 12 4.49 18.43 -12.80
C PHE A 12 5.83 19.16 -12.96
N ALA A 13 5.82 20.35 -13.58
CA ALA A 13 7.02 21.19 -13.71
C ALA A 13 7.57 21.66 -12.35
N ASP A 14 6.70 21.95 -11.39
CA ASP A 14 7.10 22.31 -10.02
C ASP A 14 7.73 21.12 -9.29
N LEU A 15 7.16 19.92 -9.42
CA LEU A 15 7.68 18.69 -8.84
C LEU A 15 9.05 18.31 -9.43
N MET A 16 9.22 18.47 -10.74
CA MET A 16 10.52 18.28 -11.42
C MET A 16 11.61 19.14 -10.78
N LYS A 17 11.32 20.43 -10.53
CA LYS A 17 12.26 21.37 -9.92
C LYS A 17 12.53 21.06 -8.45
N ALA A 18 11.48 20.81 -7.67
CA ALA A 18 11.58 20.59 -6.23
C ALA A 18 12.26 19.26 -5.88
N GLY A 19 12.01 18.20 -6.65
CA GLY A 19 12.60 16.88 -6.44
C GLY A 19 13.97 16.68 -7.07
N HIS A 20 14.52 17.72 -7.74
CA HIS A 20 15.77 17.63 -8.49
C HIS A 20 15.82 16.47 -9.50
N PHE A 21 14.68 16.15 -10.11
CA PHE A 21 14.57 15.07 -11.09
C PHE A 21 15.24 15.48 -12.40
N LYS A 22 15.98 14.55 -13.01
CA LYS A 22 16.76 14.81 -14.23
C LYS A 22 15.94 14.63 -15.50
N SER A 23 14.82 13.91 -15.41
CA SER A 23 13.91 13.68 -16.53
C SER A 23 12.48 13.48 -16.06
N GLU A 24 11.52 13.76 -16.95
CA GLU A 24 10.10 13.52 -16.68
C GLU A 24 9.84 12.04 -16.39
N HIS A 25 10.56 11.14 -17.06
CA HIS A 25 10.44 9.70 -16.87
C HIS A 25 10.81 9.27 -15.45
N GLU A 26 11.87 9.84 -14.89
CA GLU A 26 12.30 9.57 -13.51
C GLU A 26 11.24 10.02 -12.48
N LEU A 27 10.65 11.20 -12.68
CA LEU A 27 9.54 11.67 -11.84
C LEU A 27 8.32 10.75 -11.99
N PHE A 28 7.95 10.34 -13.21
CA PHE A 28 6.83 9.43 -13.43
C PHE A 28 7.04 8.07 -12.75
N ASP A 29 8.25 7.51 -12.79
CA ASP A 29 8.57 6.26 -12.12
C ASP A 29 8.44 6.39 -10.59
N GLU A 30 8.90 7.51 -10.01
CA GLU A 30 8.70 7.78 -8.58
C GLU A 30 7.22 7.98 -8.22
N MET A 31 6.46 8.70 -9.05
CA MET A 31 5.02 8.84 -8.86
C MET A 31 4.32 7.47 -8.90
N LEU A 32 4.73 6.58 -9.81
CA LEU A 32 4.19 5.23 -9.91
C LEU A 32 4.53 4.38 -8.68
N LYS A 33 5.77 4.43 -8.19
CA LYS A 33 6.17 3.76 -6.95
C LYS A 33 5.35 4.25 -5.76
N SER A 34 5.17 5.56 -5.64
CA SER A 34 4.39 6.18 -4.57
C SER A 34 2.92 5.75 -4.65
N PHE A 35 2.33 5.72 -5.84
CA PHE A 35 0.97 5.21 -6.06
C PHE A 35 0.83 3.73 -5.65
N GLN A 36 1.76 2.87 -6.07
CA GLN A 36 1.76 1.46 -5.67
C GLN A 36 1.90 1.29 -4.16
N TYR A 37 2.72 2.12 -3.52
CA TYR A 37 2.86 2.12 -2.06
C TYR A 37 1.54 2.53 -1.37
N GLN A 38 0.86 3.57 -1.87
CA GLN A 38 -0.44 3.98 -1.35
C GLN A 38 -1.50 2.88 -1.50
N GLN A 39 -1.50 2.12 -2.61
CA GLN A 39 -2.38 0.96 -2.77
C GLN A 39 -2.12 -0.10 -1.69
N LYS A 40 -0.84 -0.42 -1.42
CA LYS A 40 -0.48 -1.37 -0.36
C LYS A 40 -0.97 -0.89 1.02
N LEU A 41 -0.83 0.41 1.31
CA LEU A 41 -1.35 0.99 2.56
C LEU A 41 -2.87 0.91 2.67
N ALA A 42 -3.59 1.13 1.56
CA ALA A 42 -5.05 0.99 1.54
C ALA A 42 -5.48 -0.46 1.83
N THR A 43 -4.79 -1.43 1.24
CA THR A 43 -5.01 -2.86 1.53
C THR A 43 -4.73 -3.18 2.99
N LEU A 44 -3.58 -2.74 3.53
CA LEU A 44 -3.23 -2.98 4.93
C LEU A 44 -4.27 -2.38 5.87
N ARG A 45 -4.74 -1.16 5.59
CA ARG A 45 -5.76 -0.50 6.40
C ARG A 45 -7.07 -1.28 6.40
N LYS A 46 -7.48 -1.81 5.25
CA LYS A 46 -8.65 -2.68 5.14
C LYS A 46 -8.53 -3.94 6.00
N GLU A 47 -7.36 -4.60 6.00
CA GLU A 47 -7.14 -5.79 6.84
C GLU A 47 -7.11 -5.44 8.33
N ILE A 48 -6.53 -4.30 8.71
CA ILE A 48 -6.59 -3.80 10.10
C ILE A 48 -8.04 -3.54 10.52
N ASP A 49 -8.84 -2.89 9.68
CA ASP A 49 -10.24 -2.59 9.99
C ASP A 49 -11.09 -3.86 10.11
N LYS A 50 -10.80 -4.90 9.29
CA LYS A 50 -11.40 -6.24 9.48
C LYS A 50 -11.01 -6.85 10.82
N ALA A 51 -9.73 -6.81 11.19
CA ALA A 51 -9.26 -7.38 12.45
C ALA A 51 -9.87 -6.65 13.67
N ARG A 52 -10.05 -5.32 13.59
CA ARG A 52 -10.71 -4.52 14.62
C ARG A 52 -12.18 -4.86 14.83
N ALA A 53 -12.85 -5.41 13.82
CA ALA A 53 -14.23 -5.87 13.93
C ALA A 53 -14.36 -7.21 14.66
N CYS A 54 -13.25 -7.91 14.93
CA CYS A 54 -13.21 -9.14 15.69
C CYS A 54 -12.84 -8.87 17.16
N GLU A 55 -13.35 -9.70 18.06
CA GLU A 55 -12.87 -9.70 19.44
C GLU A 55 -11.44 -10.26 19.50
N ALA A 56 -10.55 -9.57 20.21
CA ALA A 56 -9.19 -10.03 20.43
C ALA A 56 -9.21 -11.19 21.43
N VAL A 57 -8.71 -12.35 21.01
CA VAL A 57 -8.53 -13.51 21.88
C VAL A 57 -7.04 -13.66 22.17
N GLU A 58 -6.69 -13.70 23.45
CA GLU A 58 -5.33 -13.93 23.88
C GLU A 58 -4.89 -15.36 23.53
N VAL A 59 -3.74 -15.49 22.86
CA VAL A 59 -3.14 -16.79 22.58
C VAL A 59 -2.09 -17.07 23.66
N THR A 60 -2.48 -17.88 24.65
CA THR A 60 -1.62 -18.24 25.79
C THR A 60 -0.76 -19.48 25.53
N ASP A 61 -1.20 -20.36 24.62
CA ASP A 61 -0.45 -21.53 24.14
C ASP A 61 -0.28 -21.49 22.62
N LEU A 62 0.93 -21.17 22.19
CA LEU A 62 1.29 -21.09 20.76
C LEU A 62 1.26 -22.46 20.07
N ASN A 63 1.61 -23.56 20.76
CA ASN A 63 1.63 -24.88 20.15
C ASN A 63 0.21 -25.35 19.84
N ALA A 64 -0.71 -25.19 20.80
CA ALA A 64 -2.13 -25.51 20.62
C ALA A 64 -2.76 -24.68 19.49
N PHE A 65 -2.41 -23.39 19.40
CA PHE A 65 -2.87 -22.51 18.31
C PHE A 65 -2.41 -23.00 16.92
N PHE A 66 -1.14 -23.37 16.75
CA PHE A 66 -0.66 -23.86 15.47
C PHE A 66 -1.24 -25.23 15.10
N ASP A 67 -1.45 -26.11 16.07
CA ASP A 67 -2.09 -27.40 15.83
C ASP A 67 -3.56 -27.24 15.43
N GLU A 68 -4.28 -26.28 16.03
CA GLU A 68 -5.62 -25.91 15.61
C GLU A 68 -5.67 -25.41 14.16
N ILE A 69 -4.75 -24.52 13.76
CA ILE A 69 -4.65 -24.02 12.38
C ILE A 69 -4.42 -25.17 11.40
N LYS A 70 -3.48 -26.08 11.71
CA LYS A 70 -3.18 -27.25 10.87
C LYS A 70 -4.37 -28.18 10.71
N CYS A 71 -5.23 -28.30 11.72
CA CYS A 71 -6.44 -29.11 11.67
C CYS A 71 -7.54 -28.44 10.83
N ARG A 72 -7.70 -27.11 10.91
CA ARG A 72 -8.67 -26.35 10.12
C ARG A 72 -8.37 -26.38 8.61
N GLY A 73 -7.11 -26.41 8.21
CA GLY A 73 -6.69 -26.44 6.80
C GLY A 73 -6.79 -27.80 6.07
N ARG A 74 -7.30 -28.86 6.74
CA ARG A 74 -7.45 -30.22 6.16
C ARG A 74 -8.89 -30.61 5.81
N LYS A 75 -9.84 -29.66 5.86
CA LYS A 75 -11.21 -29.84 5.35
C LYS A 75 -11.30 -29.26 3.94
#